data_AF-A0A0R2J097-F1
#
_entry.id   AF-A0A0R2J097-F1
#
_cell.length_a   1.000
_cell.length_b   1.000
_cell.length_c   1.000
_cell.angle_alpha   90.00
_cell.angle_beta   90.00
_cell.angle_gamma   90.00
#
_symmetry.space_group_name_H-M   'P 1'
#
loop_
_entity.id
_entity.type
_entity.pdbx_description
1 polymer ?
#
loop_
_entity_poly.entity_id
_entity_poly.type
_entity_poly.pdbx_seq_one_letter_code
_entity_poly.pdbx_strand_id
1 'polypeptide(L)'
;MGLLSFIPELNNIDRINHELDWYAASDDRSLFLQKNQDGDFIGLVGIEKQAPYLMIHHLAFIPQQQTSEHEDEIFDFLSDYYPDLQMMGTIETTPILAKWEKKKHDQDE
;
A
#
# COMPACT_ATOMS: atom_id res chain seq x y z
N MET A 1 19.24 -1.66 -5.79
CA MET A 1 18.36 -2.79 -5.43
C MET A 1 16.94 -2.26 -5.44
N GLY A 2 15.97 -3.00 -5.99
CA GLY A 2 14.60 -2.50 -6.21
C GLY A 2 13.73 -2.58 -4.97
N LEU A 3 12.72 -1.70 -4.85
CA LEU A 3 11.78 -1.65 -3.72
C LEU A 3 11.13 -3.01 -3.41
N LEU A 4 10.79 -3.77 -4.46
CA LEU A 4 10.14 -5.08 -4.34
C LEU A 4 11.03 -6.15 -3.69
N SER A 5 12.36 -5.98 -3.67
CA SER A 5 13.27 -6.93 -3.01
C SER A 5 13.29 -6.82 -1.49
N PHE A 6 12.64 -5.81 -0.90
CA PHE A 6 12.56 -5.65 0.55
C PHE A 6 11.35 -6.33 1.19
N ILE A 7 10.40 -6.85 0.39
CA ILE A 7 9.29 -7.65 0.90
C ILE A 7 9.81 -9.08 1.13
N PRO A 8 9.84 -9.59 2.38
CA PRO A 8 10.46 -10.87 2.72
C PRO A 8 9.86 -12.06 1.93
N GLU A 9 8.58 -11.99 1.60
CA GLU A 9 7.85 -13.01 0.84
C GLU A 9 8.18 -13.03 -0.67
N LEU A 10 8.88 -12.00 -1.16
CA LEU A 10 9.23 -11.77 -2.56
C LEU A 10 10.72 -12.01 -2.88
N ASN A 11 11.46 -12.69 -2.02
CA ASN A 11 12.88 -13.04 -2.25
C ASN A 11 13.14 -13.97 -3.46
N ASN A 12 12.10 -14.40 -4.17
CA ASN A 12 12.20 -15.14 -5.43
C ASN A 12 11.69 -14.26 -6.58
N ILE A 13 12.54 -14.00 -7.57
CA ILE A 13 12.22 -13.20 -8.77
C ILE A 13 10.97 -13.74 -9.49
N ASP A 14 10.76 -15.06 -9.49
CA ASP A 14 9.57 -15.67 -10.09
C ASP A 14 8.27 -15.25 -9.40
N ARG A 15 8.31 -15.06 -8.07
CA ARG A 15 7.15 -14.58 -7.30
C ARG A 15 6.87 -13.11 -7.57
N ILE A 16 7.92 -12.28 -7.69
CA ILE A 16 7.77 -10.87 -8.06
C ILE A 16 7.10 -10.77 -9.43
N ASN A 17 7.57 -11.53 -10.42
CA ASN A 17 6.97 -11.52 -11.75
C ASN A 17 5.51 -11.98 -11.73
N HIS A 18 5.20 -13.03 -10.97
CA HIS A 18 3.82 -13.50 -10.85
C HIS A 18 2.89 -12.46 -10.22
N GLU A 19 3.34 -11.77 -9.17
CA GLU A 19 2.58 -10.67 -8.57
C GLU A 19 2.36 -9.54 -9.58
N LEU A 20 3.40 -9.10 -10.28
CA LEU A 20 3.28 -8.06 -11.31
C LEU A 20 2.32 -8.47 -12.43
N ASP A 21 2.37 -9.73 -12.88
CA ASP A 21 1.42 -10.29 -13.85
C ASP A 21 -0.01 -10.29 -13.30
N TRP A 22 -0.19 -10.60 -12.02
CA TRP A 22 -1.50 -10.57 -11.36
C TRP A 22 -2.08 -9.16 -11.28
N TYR A 23 -1.26 -8.15 -11.00
CA TYR A 23 -1.65 -6.73 -11.05
C TYR A 23 -1.96 -6.29 -12.49
N ALA A 24 -1.16 -6.71 -13.46
CA ALA A 24 -1.36 -6.35 -14.87
C ALA A 24 -2.58 -7.04 -15.52
N ALA A 25 -3.06 -8.14 -14.94
CA ALA A 25 -4.18 -8.91 -15.48
C ALA A 25 -5.56 -8.27 -15.28
N SER A 26 -5.69 -7.19 -14.49
CA SER A 26 -6.98 -6.53 -14.23
C SER A 26 -6.83 -5.02 -14.04
N ASP A 27 -7.73 -4.24 -14.65
CA ASP A 27 -7.81 -2.78 -14.49
C ASP A 27 -8.28 -2.36 -13.07
N ASP A 28 -8.83 -3.29 -12.31
CA ASP A 28 -9.23 -3.08 -10.93
C ASP A 28 -8.06 -3.21 -9.95
N ARG A 29 -6.93 -3.74 -10.41
CA ARG A 29 -5.72 -3.88 -9.61
C ARG A 29 -4.76 -2.77 -9.97
N SER A 30 -4.12 -2.21 -8.97
CA SER A 30 -3.20 -1.09 -9.18
C SER A 30 -2.07 -1.13 -8.18
N LEU A 31 -0.89 -0.80 -8.67
CA LEU A 31 0.32 -0.70 -7.88
C LEU A 31 0.78 0.75 -7.90
N PHE A 32 0.72 1.42 -6.75
CA PHE A 32 1.17 2.80 -6.59
C PHE A 32 2.55 2.83 -5.98
N LEU A 33 3.35 3.80 -6.43
CA LEU A 33 4.69 4.05 -5.94
C LEU A 33 4.72 5.39 -5.22
N GLN A 34 5.24 5.39 -4.00
CA GLN A 34 5.47 6.62 -3.25
C GLN A 34 6.87 7.14 -3.50
N LYS A 35 6.96 8.45 -3.73
CA LYS A 35 8.23 9.18 -3.85
C LYS A 35 8.40 10.11 -2.66
N ASN A 36 9.64 10.28 -2.22
CA ASN A 36 9.99 11.34 -1.28
C ASN A 36 10.10 12.70 -2.01
N GLN A 37 10.44 13.74 -1.24
CA GLN A 37 10.63 15.10 -1.73
C GLN A 37 11.75 15.23 -2.77
N ASP A 38 12.77 14.36 -2.69
CA ASP A 38 13.90 14.32 -3.63
C ASP A 38 13.54 13.57 -4.94
N GLY A 39 12.34 12.98 -5.01
CA GLY A 39 11.84 12.23 -6.17
C GLY A 39 12.26 10.76 -6.21
N ASP A 40 12.91 10.28 -5.16
CA ASP A 40 13.31 8.88 -5.01
C ASP A 40 12.13 8.02 -4.60
N PHE A 41 12.03 6.82 -5.16
CA PHE A 41 11.01 5.86 -4.78
C PHE A 41 11.33 5.24 -3.42
N ILE A 42 10.44 5.46 -2.45
CA ILE A 42 10.64 5.05 -1.06
C ILE A 42 9.67 3.94 -0.61
N GLY A 43 8.55 3.78 -1.33
CA GLY A 43 7.51 2.84 -0.94
C GLY A 43 6.59 2.44 -2.09
N LEU A 44 5.72 1.48 -1.77
CA LEU A 44 4.81 0.83 -2.69
C LEU A 44 3.54 0.44 -1.95
N VAL A 45 2.39 0.62 -2.60
CA VAL A 45 1.12 0.04 -2.17
C VAL A 45 0.44 -0.68 -3.32
N GLY A 46 0.00 -1.91 -3.06
CA GLY A 46 -0.77 -2.71 -3.99
C GLY A 46 -2.23 -2.77 -3.57
N ILE A 47 -3.12 -2.36 -4.46
CA ILE A 47 -4.56 -2.31 -4.19
C ILE A 47 -5.37 -3.09 -5.21
N GLU A 48 -6.56 -3.50 -4.80
CA GLU A 48 -7.59 -4.06 -5.67
C GLU A 48 -8.95 -3.42 -5.34
N LYS A 49 -9.57 -2.84 -6.36
CA LYS A 49 -10.91 -2.27 -6.27
C LYS A 49 -11.94 -3.40 -6.33
N GLN A 50 -12.73 -3.56 -5.28
CA GLN A 50 -13.83 -4.53 -5.20
C GLN A 50 -15.01 -3.88 -4.50
N ALA A 51 -15.74 -3.01 -5.21
CA ALA A 51 -16.82 -2.21 -4.62
C ALA A 51 -17.78 -3.08 -3.77
N PRO A 52 -18.08 -2.67 -2.52
CA PRO A 52 -17.80 -1.35 -1.93
C PRO A 52 -16.43 -1.21 -1.23
N TYR A 53 -15.49 -2.12 -1.47
CA TYR A 53 -14.21 -2.18 -0.77
C TYR A 53 -13.00 -1.81 -1.64
N LEU A 54 -11.97 -1.29 -0.99
CA LEU A 54 -10.63 -1.13 -1.54
C LEU A 54 -9.69 -2.05 -0.76
N MET A 55 -9.31 -3.18 -1.36
CA MET A 55 -8.42 -4.16 -0.73
C MET A 55 -6.98 -3.68 -0.82
N ILE A 56 -6.30 -3.55 0.33
CA ILE A 56 -4.88 -3.23 0.43
C ILE A 56 -4.10 -4.53 0.58
N HIS A 57 -3.55 -5.02 -0.52
CA HIS A 57 -2.84 -6.29 -0.57
C HIS A 57 -1.44 -6.18 0.01
N HIS A 58 -0.69 -5.19 -0.49
CA HIS A 58 0.73 -5.02 -0.16
C HIS A 58 1.00 -3.59 0.29
N LEU A 59 1.85 -3.45 1.31
CA LEU A 59 2.41 -2.16 1.72
C LEU A 59 3.87 -2.39 2.08
N ALA A 60 4.78 -1.69 1.39
CA ALA A 60 6.20 -1.90 1.56
C ALA A 60 6.99 -0.62 1.38
N PHE A 61 8.09 -0.52 2.13
CA PHE A 61 8.97 0.63 2.16
C PHE A 61 10.43 0.17 2.14
N ILE A 62 11.34 1.05 1.70
CA ILE A 62 12.74 0.84 2.07
C ILE A 62 12.88 0.92 3.60
N PRO A 63 13.74 0.09 4.23
CA PRO A 63 13.80 -0.01 5.69
C PRO A 63 13.98 1.32 6.44
N GLN A 64 14.69 2.27 5.83
CA GLN A 64 14.95 3.60 6.41
C GLN A 64 13.75 4.56 6.31
N GLN A 65 12.74 4.22 5.53
CA GLN A 65 11.54 5.03 5.27
C GLN A 65 10.26 4.31 5.68
N GLN A 66 10.37 3.16 6.36
CA GLN A 66 9.21 2.49 6.94
C GLN A 66 8.82 3.18 8.25
N THR A 67 8.08 4.27 8.13
CA THR A 67 7.59 5.08 9.25
C THR A 67 6.07 5.17 9.19
N SER A 68 5.42 5.37 10.34
CA SER A 68 3.97 5.56 10.38
C SER A 68 3.51 6.78 9.57
N GLU A 69 4.35 7.82 9.47
CA GLU A 69 4.05 9.01 8.67
C GLU A 69 3.92 8.67 7.18
N HIS A 70 4.85 7.90 6.63
CA HIS A 70 4.77 7.51 5.21
C HIS A 70 3.66 6.47 4.94
N GLU A 71 3.38 5.59 5.91
CA GLU A 71 2.22 4.69 5.85
C GLU A 71 0.90 5.49 5.82
N ASP A 72 0.76 6.47 6.72
CA ASP A 72 -0.42 7.34 6.81
C ASP A 72 -0.60 8.18 5.51
N GLU A 73 0.47 8.73 4.97
CA GLU A 73 0.45 9.48 3.70
C GLU A 73 -0.15 8.66 2.54
N ILE A 74 0.18 7.36 2.46
CA ILE A 74 -0.40 6.47 1.47
C ILE A 74 -1.90 6.28 1.70
N PHE A 75 -2.31 6.02 2.94
CA PHE A 75 -3.72 5.76 3.24
C PHE A 75 -4.59 7.00 3.09
N ASP A 76 -4.09 8.18 3.47
CA ASP A 76 -4.78 9.44 3.23
C ASP A 76 -4.93 9.69 1.73
N PHE A 77 -3.88 9.46 0.92
CA PHE A 77 -3.98 9.53 -0.54
C PHE A 77 -5.05 8.58 -1.10
N LEU A 78 -5.08 7.32 -0.64
CA LEU A 78 -6.06 6.33 -1.11
C LEU A 78 -7.48 6.68 -0.67
N SER A 79 -7.66 7.19 0.55
CA SER A 79 -8.94 7.65 1.07
C SER A 79 -9.49 8.83 0.26
N ASP A 80 -8.62 9.76 -0.14
CA ASP A 80 -9.02 10.93 -0.95
C ASP A 80 -9.28 10.55 -2.41
N TYR A 81 -8.53 9.58 -2.93
CA TYR A 81 -8.66 9.13 -4.32
C TYR A 81 -9.86 8.18 -4.54
N TYR A 82 -10.24 7.41 -3.50
CA TYR A 82 -11.37 6.49 -3.51
C TYR A 82 -12.33 6.75 -2.32
N PRO A 83 -12.96 7.93 -2.24
CA PRO A 83 -13.74 8.34 -1.07
C PRO A 83 -15.00 7.49 -0.84
N ASP A 84 -15.51 6.83 -1.88
CA ASP A 84 -16.70 5.98 -1.82
C ASP A 84 -16.41 4.52 -1.44
N LEU A 85 -15.13 4.14 -1.30
CA LEU A 85 -14.72 2.76 -1.02
C LEU A 85 -14.17 2.63 0.40
N GLN A 86 -14.63 1.60 1.11
CA GLN A 86 -14.09 1.28 2.42
C GLN A 86 -12.77 0.50 2.27
N MET A 87 -11.68 1.00 2.86
CA MET A 87 -10.41 0.29 2.85
C MET A 87 -10.45 -0.96 3.73
N MET A 88 -9.90 -2.06 3.22
CA MET A 88 -9.74 -3.32 3.94
C MET A 88 -8.37 -3.91 3.69
N GLY A 89 -7.68 -4.33 4.74
CA GLY A 89 -6.37 -4.95 4.63
C GLY A 89 -6.42 -6.47 4.49
N THR A 90 -5.31 -7.06 4.06
CA THR A 90 -4.97 -8.46 4.28
C THR A 90 -4.54 -8.68 5.73
N ILE A 91 -4.16 -9.90 6.10
CA ILE A 91 -3.65 -10.22 7.44
C ILE A 91 -2.45 -9.33 7.80
N GLU A 92 -1.60 -8.99 6.82
CA GLU A 92 -0.40 -8.17 7.03
C GLU A 92 -0.70 -6.68 7.12
N THR A 93 -1.61 -6.16 6.29
CA THR A 93 -1.87 -4.72 6.19
C THR A 93 -2.97 -4.24 7.14
N THR A 94 -3.88 -5.11 7.58
CA THR A 94 -4.94 -4.81 8.57
C THR A 94 -4.44 -4.12 9.84
N PRO A 95 -3.39 -4.61 10.54
CA PRO A 95 -2.91 -3.95 11.76
C PRO A 95 -2.32 -2.55 11.51
N ILE A 96 -1.85 -2.28 10.30
CA ILE A 96 -1.33 -0.95 9.91
C ILE A 96 -2.51 -0.02 9.64
N LEU A 97 -3.48 -0.48 8.84
CA LEU A 97 -4.71 0.26 8.53
C LEU A 97 -5.49 0.63 9.80
N ALA A 98 -5.63 -0.30 10.75
CA ALA A 98 -6.33 -0.04 12.01
C ALA A 98 -5.65 1.03 12.88
N LYS A 99 -4.32 1.16 12.81
CA LYS A 99 -3.59 2.24 13.51
C LYS A 99 -3.86 3.59 12.85
N TRP A 100 -3.86 3.63 11.53
CA TRP A 100 -4.18 4.84 10.75
C TRP A 100 -5.62 5.29 11.01
N GLU A 101 -6.61 4.39 10.92
CA GLU A 101 -8.03 4.71 11.19
C GLU A 101 -8.23 5.29 12.59
N LYS A 102 -7.58 4.69 13.60
CA LYS A 102 -7.64 5.21 14.97
C LYS A 102 -7.04 6.61 15.08
N LYS A 103 -5.87 6.84 14.48
CA LYS A 103 -5.20 8.14 14.51
C LYS A 103 -6.03 9.23 13.82
N LYS A 104 -6.69 8.89 12.70
CA LYS A 104 -7.59 9.79 11.98
C LYS A 104 -8.78 10.19 12.85
N HIS A 105 -9.43 9.22 13.51
CA HIS A 105 -10.55 9.48 14.41
C HIS A 105 -10.16 10.34 15.62
N ASP A 106 -8.99 10.10 16.22
CA ASP A 106 -8.47 10.88 17.36
C ASP A 106 -8.10 12.34 16.97
N GLN A 107 -7.93 12.64 15.67
CA GLN A 107 -7.63 13.99 15.16
C GLN A 107 -8.87 14.80 14.78
N ASP A 108 -10.00 14.14 14.56
CA ASP A 108 -11.29 14.76 14.20
C ASP A 108 -12.15 15.12 15.43
N GLU A 109 -11.74 14.75 16.65
CA GLU A 109 -12.34 15.13 17.96
C GLU A 109 -11.67 16.36 18.60
#